data_AF-A0A7J2KEA9-F1
#
_entry.id   AF-A0A7J2KEA9-F1
#
_cell.length_a   1.000
_cell.length_b   1.000
_cell.length_c   1.000
_cell.angle_alpha   90.00
_cell.angle_beta   90.00
_cell.angle_gamma   90.00
#
_symmetry.space_group_name_H-M   'P 1'
#
loop_
_entity.id
_entity.type
_entity.pdbx_description
1 polymer ?
#
loop_
_entity_poly.entity_id
_entity_poly.type
_entity_poly.pdbx_seq_one_letter_code
_entity_poly.pdbx_strand_id
1 'polypeptide(L)'
;MKNKRNILKILLDTSFLLPTLGIDTGRNVVETLEKIGNINAEIYFSIFSILEGIWIAIRFIRKSKFDEESFRNGLKAIMRHGRYIKIM
;
A
#
# COMPACT_ATOMS: atom_id res chain seq x y z
N MET A 1 -30.61 -18.59 -2.41
CA MET A 1 -29.75 -17.38 -2.32
C MET A 1 -28.40 -17.78 -1.74
N LYS A 2 -27.31 -17.73 -2.53
CA LYS A 2 -25.97 -18.05 -2.04
C LYS A 2 -25.57 -17.02 -0.98
N ASN A 3 -25.33 -17.47 0.24
CA ASN A 3 -24.83 -16.67 1.35
C ASN A 3 -23.49 -16.03 0.92
N LYS A 4 -23.48 -14.72 0.60
CA LYS A 4 -22.23 -13.99 0.34
C LYS A 4 -21.41 -14.13 1.62
N ARG A 5 -20.33 -14.93 1.58
CA ARG A 5 -19.33 -14.93 2.65
C ARG A 5 -18.98 -13.46 2.91
N ASN A 6 -19.17 -13.00 4.15
CA ASN A 6 -18.98 -11.60 4.52
C ASN A 6 -17.47 -11.33 4.52
N ILE A 7 -16.89 -11.09 3.34
CA ILE A 7 -15.47 -10.81 3.18
C ILE A 7 -15.24 -9.39 3.70
N LEU A 8 -14.33 -9.26 4.67
CA LEU A 8 -13.95 -7.98 5.23
C LEU A 8 -13.31 -7.12 4.13
N LYS A 9 -13.74 -5.86 4.02
CA LYS A 9 -13.20 -4.90 3.06
C LYS A 9 -12.43 -3.83 3.82
N ILE A 10 -11.17 -3.63 3.48
CA ILE A 10 -10.26 -2.72 4.18
C ILE A 10 -9.76 -1.69 3.17
N LEU A 11 -9.97 -0.41 3.43
CA LEU A 11 -9.32 0.66 2.70
C LEU A 11 -8.04 1.07 3.43
N LEU A 12 -6.90 0.95 2.76
CA LEU A 12 -5.62 1.36 3.32
C LEU A 12 -5.41 2.86 3.16
N ASP A 13 -4.93 3.47 4.23
CA ASP A 13 -4.33 4.80 4.20
C ASP A 13 -2.96 4.78 3.50
N THR A 14 -2.49 5.95 3.05
CA THR A 14 -1.19 6.15 2.41
C THR A 14 -0.04 5.50 3.19
N SER A 15 -0.02 5.65 4.52
CA SER A 15 1.03 5.11 5.39
C SER A 15 1.25 3.60 5.22
N PHE A 16 0.21 2.83 4.94
CA PHE A 16 0.28 1.38 4.73
C PHE A 16 0.76 0.98 3.32
N LEU A 17 0.81 1.92 2.38
CA LEU A 17 1.35 1.70 1.03
C LEU A 17 2.86 2.00 0.96
N LEU A 18 3.35 2.87 1.84
CA LEU A 18 4.75 3.33 1.86
C LEU A 18 5.79 2.20 1.96
N PRO A 19 5.61 1.12 2.76
CA PRO A 19 6.57 0.01 2.80
C PRO A 19 6.73 -0.66 1.44
N THR A 20 5.62 -0.83 0.71
CA THR A 20 5.64 -1.41 -0.64
C THR A 20 6.42 -0.51 -1.61
N LEU A 21 6.40 0.81 -1.38
CA LEU A 21 7.18 1.81 -2.12
C LEU A 21 8.64 1.93 -1.64
N GLY A 22 9.11 1.04 -0.75
CA GLY A 22 10.48 1.05 -0.22
C GLY A 22 10.74 2.16 0.80
N ILE A 23 9.69 2.76 1.36
CA ILE A 23 9.79 3.81 2.37
C ILE A 23 9.59 3.19 3.75
N ASP A 24 10.58 3.36 4.63
CA ASP A 24 10.50 2.87 6.00
C ASP A 24 9.44 3.61 6.82
N THR A 25 8.50 2.86 7.38
CA THR A 25 7.43 3.34 8.27
C THR A 25 7.54 2.77 9.69
N GLY A 26 8.65 2.09 10.00
CA GLY A 26 8.80 1.32 11.22
C GLY A 26 8.01 0.00 11.24
N ARG A 27 8.15 -0.76 12.33
CA ARG A 27 7.67 -2.15 12.44
C ARG A 27 6.15 -2.29 12.52
N ASN A 28 5.48 -1.35 13.19
CA ASN A 28 4.04 -1.47 13.47
C ASN A 28 3.19 -1.59 12.18
N VAL A 29 3.56 -0.84 11.14
CA VAL A 29 2.84 -0.86 9.86
C VAL A 29 3.07 -2.20 9.15
N VAL A 30 4.31 -2.68 9.12
CA VAL A 30 4.67 -3.97 8.50
C VAL A 30 3.97 -5.13 9.20
N GLU A 31 4.02 -5.18 10.53
CA GLU A 31 3.33 -6.21 11.33
C GLU A 31 1.82 -6.18 11.12
N THR A 32 1.24 -4.99 10.94
CA THR A 32 -0.19 -4.84 10.64
C THR A 32 -0.52 -5.36 9.24
N LEU A 33 0.31 -5.06 8.24
CA LEU A 33 0.14 -5.59 6.89
C LEU A 33 0.24 -7.12 6.85
N GLU A 34 1.15 -7.71 7.62
CA GLU A 34 1.26 -9.17 7.76
C GLU A 34 -0.01 -9.77 8.38
N LYS A 35 -0.53 -9.17 9.45
CA LYS A 35 -1.80 -9.59 10.07
C LYS A 35 -2.97 -9.48 9.10
N ILE A 36 -3.01 -8.40 8.30
CA ILE A 36 -4.02 -8.19 7.26
C ILE A 36 -3.87 -9.24 6.13
N GLY A 37 -2.64 -9.59 5.75
CA GLY A 37 -2.37 -10.63 4.75
C GLY A 37 -2.79 -12.03 5.20
N ASN A 38 -2.83 -12.27 6.52
CA ASN A 38 -3.26 -13.55 7.10
C ASN A 38 -4.77 -13.69 7.25
N ILE A 39 -5.55 -12.61 7.04
CA ILE A 39 -7.01 -12.67 7.02
C ILE A 39 -7.53 -12.67 5.58
N ASN A 40 -8.61 -13.41 5.31
CA ASN A 40 -9.26 -13.40 4.01
C ASN A 40 -10.07 -12.10 3.83
N ALA A 41 -9.38 -10.99 3.58
CA ALA A 41 -9.93 -9.66 3.38
C ALA A 41 -9.62 -9.13 1.97
N GLU A 42 -10.56 -8.36 1.44
CA GLU A 42 -10.35 -7.55 0.23
C GLU A 42 -9.70 -6.23 0.62
N ILE A 43 -8.51 -5.96 0.09
CA ILE A 43 -7.74 -4.77 0.42
C ILE A 43 -7.91 -3.76 -0.70
N TYR A 44 -8.25 -2.53 -0.33
CA TYR A 44 -8.51 -1.43 -1.23
C TYR A 44 -7.52 -0.28 -0.97
N PHE A 45 -7.34 0.57 -1.97
CA PHE A 45 -6.60 1.83 -1.86
C PHE A 45 -7.21 2.88 -2.77
N SER A 46 -7.03 4.14 -2.40
CA SER A 46 -7.44 5.30 -3.20
C SER A 46 -6.30 5.76 -4.12
N ILE A 47 -6.64 6.31 -5.29
CA ILE A 47 -5.66 7.01 -6.14
C ILE A 47 -4.99 8.15 -5.35
N PHE A 48 -5.74 8.85 -4.50
CA PHE A 48 -5.20 9.93 -3.67
C PHE A 48 -4.09 9.43 -2.75
N SER A 49 -4.21 8.22 -2.19
CA SER A 49 -3.16 7.61 -1.37
C SER A 49 -1.86 7.35 -2.15
N ILE A 50 -1.96 7.07 -3.46
CA ILE A 50 -0.79 6.95 -4.33
C ILE A 50 -0.14 8.32 -4.57
N LEU A 51 -0.95 9.35 -4.84
CA LEU A 51 -0.45 10.70 -5.05
C LEU A 51 0.28 11.22 -3.81
N GLU A 52 -0.27 10.97 -2.62
CA GLU A 52 0.39 11.28 -1.36
C GLU A 52 1.69 10.50 -1.17
N GLY A 53 1.70 9.19 -1.48
CA GLY A 53 2.91 8.38 -1.43
C GLY A 53 4.02 8.90 -2.37
N ILE A 54 3.67 9.31 -3.59
CA ILE A 54 4.59 9.97 -4.53
C ILE A 54 5.10 11.29 -3.96
N TRP A 55 4.23 12.11 -3.38
CA TRP A 55 4.62 13.38 -2.75
C TRP A 55 5.61 13.15 -1.60
N ILE A 56 5.36 12.15 -0.75
CA ILE A 56 6.28 11.77 0.34
C ILE A 56 7.63 11.34 -0.24
N ALA A 57 7.66 10.48 -1.25
CA ALA A 57 8.89 10.05 -1.92
C ALA A 57 9.72 11.22 -2.45
N ILE A 58 9.09 12.18 -3.13
CA ILE A 58 9.77 13.40 -3.62
C ILE A 58 10.43 14.18 -2.47
N ARG A 59 9.79 14.24 -1.30
CA ARG A 59 10.38 14.87 -0.11
C ARG A 59 11.58 14.11 0.45
N PHE A 60 11.65 12.79 0.25
CA PHE A 60 12.79 11.95 0.66
C PHE A 60 13.96 12.01 -0.31
N ILE A 61 13.72 12.17 -1.62
CA ILE A 61 14.78 12.41 -2.64
C ILE A 61 15.63 13.61 -2.22
N ARG A 62 14.99 14.68 -1.75
CA ARG A 62 15.66 15.89 -1.25
C ARG A 62 16.55 15.66 -0.02
N LYS A 63 16.48 14.48 0.61
CA LYS A 63 17.20 14.11 1.85
C LYS A 63 18.15 12.92 1.67
N SER A 64 18.45 12.51 0.43
CA SER A 64 19.43 11.46 0.07
C SER A 64 19.14 10.03 0.57
N LYS A 65 17.93 9.73 1.07
CA LYS A 65 17.53 8.40 1.56
C LYS A 65 16.57 7.65 0.63
N PHE A 66 16.54 8.02 -0.64
CA PHE A 66 15.57 7.49 -1.58
C PHE A 66 16.21 6.49 -2.55
N ASP A 67 15.66 5.28 -2.58
CA ASP A 67 15.95 4.27 -3.60
C ASP A 67 14.85 4.32 -4.67
N GLU A 68 15.21 4.88 -5.83
CA GLU A 68 14.28 5.02 -6.97
C GLU A 68 13.83 3.66 -7.52
N GLU A 69 14.72 2.67 -7.54
CA GLU A 69 14.41 1.36 -8.11
C GLU A 69 13.38 0.63 -7.24
N SER A 70 13.59 0.61 -5.92
CA SER A 70 12.63 0.06 -4.96
C SER A 70 11.27 0.76 -5.06
N PHE A 71 11.25 2.09 -5.14
CA PHE A 71 10.01 2.84 -5.30
C PHE A 71 9.26 2.50 -6.59
N ARG A 72 9.97 2.46 -7.73
CA ARG A 72 9.38 2.16 -9.04
C ARG A 72 8.83 0.74 -9.08
N ASN A 73 9.53 -0.22 -8.50
CA ASN A 73 9.08 -1.61 -8.40
C ASN A 73 7.84 -1.73 -7.49
N GLY A 74 7.85 -1.01 -6.36
CA GLY A 74 6.70 -0.89 -5.47
C GLY A 74 5.45 -0.34 -6.15
N LEU A 75 5.59 0.78 -6.86
CA LEU A 75 4.48 1.42 -7.56
C LEU A 75 3.90 0.50 -8.65
N LYS A 76 4.77 -0.19 -9.40
CA LYS A 76 4.33 -1.22 -10.36
C LYS A 76 3.57 -2.35 -9.67
N ALA A 77 4.02 -2.82 -8.51
CA ALA A 77 3.34 -3.88 -7.77
C ALA A 77 1.94 -3.44 -7.30
N ILE A 78 1.80 -2.23 -6.76
CA ILE A 78 0.49 -1.69 -6.34
C ILE A 78 -0.45 -1.53 -7.55
N MET A 79 0.07 -1.05 -8.68
CA MET A 79 -0.75 -0.78 -9.88
C MET A 79 -1.07 -2.01 -10.73
N ARG A 80 -0.19 -3.02 -10.77
CA ARG A 80 -0.30 -4.18 -11.68
C ARG A 80 -0.84 -5.44 -11.00
N HIS A 81 -0.89 -5.52 -9.67
CA HIS A 81 -1.31 -6.74 -8.98
C HIS A 81 -2.62 -6.57 -8.23
N GLY A 82 -3.54 -7.52 -8.45
CA GLY A 82 -4.85 -7.58 -7.80
C GLY A 82 -4.83 -7.88 -6.29
N ARG A 83 -3.68 -7.69 -5.61
CA ARG A 83 -3.59 -7.70 -4.14
C ARG A 83 -4.21 -6.45 -3.52
N TYR A 84 -4.27 -5.36 -4.29
CA TYR A 84 -4.94 -4.13 -3.90
C TYR A 84 -6.02 -3.78 -4.94
N ILE A 85 -7.21 -3.44 -4.46
CA ILE A 85 -8.35 -3.06 -5.29
C ILE A 85 -8.44 -1.53 -5.28
N LYS A 86 -8.27 -0.94 -6.46
CA LYS A 86 -8.35 0.51 -6.63
C LYS A 86 -9.78 1.00 -6.44
N ILE A 87 -9.96 2.04 -5.62
CA ILE A 87 -11.18 2.86 -5.57
C ILE A 87 -10.89 4.27 -6.12
N MET A 88 -11.92 4.89 -6.70
CA MET A 88 -11.84 6.23 -7.29
C MET A 88 -11.99 7.30 -6.21
#